data_AF-A0A437CBK6-F1
#
_entry.id   AF-A0A437CBK6-F1
#
_cell.length_a   1.000
_cell.length_b   1.000
_cell.length_c   1.000
_cell.angle_alpha   90.00
_cell.angle_beta   90.00
_cell.angle_gamma   90.00
#
_symmetry.space_group_name_H-M   'P 1'
#
loop_
_entity.id
_entity.type
_entity.pdbx_description
1 polymer ?
#
loop_
_entity_poly.entity_id
_entity_poly.type
_entity_poly.pdbx_seq_one_letter_code
_entity_poly.pdbx_strand_id
1 'polypeptide(L)'
;MGLHSAQKKLFPLRGIDGVVQLFDAELRKPEPDLALLSLVLGFVEHFLAVNRVIPVNVPGVRFEPLEPDCPTSCFPTVELGMISALYERFTAQIRGAVDLSQYRRTASVSSRELVKKVSDVIWNSLSRSYFKDRAHIQSLFSLITGTKLDSTGVAFAVVAACQVLGLKDVHLALSEDHAWVIFGKDGEETAEVTWHGKGTKHRRGPQSQPELMKRVGSI
;
A
#
# COMPACT_ATOMS: atom_id res chain seq x y z
N MET A 1 18.20 -4.94 -6.05
CA MET A 1 16.73 -5.06 -6.10
C MET A 1 16.14 -3.69 -5.91
N GLY A 2 15.10 -3.39 -6.67
CA GLY A 2 14.48 -2.07 -6.82
C GLY A 2 13.65 -2.11 -8.09
N LEU A 3 13.11 -0.99 -8.52
CA LEU A 3 12.31 -0.95 -9.74
C LEU A 3 13.05 -1.59 -10.93
N HIS A 4 12.37 -2.48 -11.64
CA HIS A 4 12.90 -3.14 -12.83
C HIS A 4 13.16 -2.13 -13.95
N SER A 5 14.15 -2.39 -14.80
CA SER A 5 14.47 -1.50 -15.92
C SER A 5 13.27 -1.24 -16.83
N ALA A 6 12.39 -2.22 -17.02
CA ALA A 6 11.14 -2.05 -17.78
C ALA A 6 10.17 -1.06 -17.12
N GLN A 7 10.06 -1.07 -15.79
CA GLN A 7 9.24 -0.11 -15.04
C GLN A 7 9.81 1.30 -15.16
N LYS A 8 11.13 1.44 -14.97
CA LYS A 8 11.83 2.73 -15.00
C LYS A 8 11.67 3.44 -16.35
N LYS A 9 11.57 2.70 -17.46
CA LYS A 9 11.41 3.24 -18.81
C LYS A 9 10.06 3.93 -19.06
N LEU A 10 9.05 3.66 -18.23
CA LEU A 10 7.73 4.29 -18.37
C LEU A 10 7.71 5.72 -17.78
N PHE A 11 8.70 6.06 -16.95
CA PHE A 11 8.81 7.38 -16.34
C PHE A 11 9.55 8.37 -17.26
N PRO A 12 9.24 9.68 -17.16
CA PRO A 12 8.25 10.29 -16.27
C PRO A 12 6.81 10.03 -16.71
N LEU A 13 5.89 9.87 -15.77
CA LEU A 13 4.46 9.72 -16.09
C LEU A 13 3.86 11.11 -16.29
N ARG A 14 3.24 11.30 -17.44
CA ARG A 14 2.63 12.56 -17.88
C ARG A 14 1.17 12.33 -18.20
N GLY A 15 0.31 13.16 -17.63
CA GLY A 15 -1.14 13.02 -17.77
C GLY A 15 -1.70 11.71 -17.21
N ILE A 16 -3.01 11.53 -17.41
CA ILE A 16 -3.74 10.34 -16.98
C ILE A 16 -3.27 9.11 -17.78
N ASP A 17 -3.08 9.25 -19.09
CA ASP A 17 -2.66 8.15 -19.97
C ASP A 17 -1.32 7.55 -19.56
N GLY A 18 -0.36 8.37 -19.10
CA GLY A 18 0.92 7.87 -18.59
C GLY A 18 0.74 6.96 -17.36
N VAL A 19 -0.19 7.30 -16.47
CA VAL A 19 -0.54 6.45 -15.33
C VAL A 19 -1.23 5.17 -15.81
N VAL A 20 -2.20 5.25 -16.72
CA VAL A 20 -2.89 4.09 -17.27
C VAL A 20 -1.92 3.12 -17.93
N GLN A 21 -0.94 3.61 -18.70
CA GLN A 21 0.10 2.79 -19.33
C GLN A 21 0.97 2.07 -18.30
N LEU A 22 1.29 2.71 -17.17
CA LEU A 22 2.00 2.05 -16.08
C LEU A 22 1.17 0.90 -15.47
N PHE A 23 -0.10 1.15 -15.21
CA PHE A 23 -1.00 0.11 -14.67
C PHE A 23 -1.16 -1.06 -15.64
N ASP A 24 -1.38 -0.79 -16.92
CA ASP A 24 -1.48 -1.80 -17.97
C ASP A 24 -0.19 -2.64 -18.08
N ALA A 25 0.98 -2.01 -17.99
CA ALA A 25 2.26 -2.72 -17.98
C ALA A 25 2.48 -3.58 -16.72
N GLU A 26 2.04 -3.14 -15.54
CA GLU A 26 2.11 -3.93 -14.31
C GLU A 26 1.13 -5.10 -14.31
N LEU A 27 -0.12 -4.88 -14.75
CA LEU A 27 -1.17 -5.90 -14.75
C LEU A 27 -0.89 -7.06 -15.72
N ARG A 28 -0.03 -6.86 -16.72
CA ARG A 28 0.46 -7.95 -17.60
C ARG A 28 1.49 -8.86 -16.93
N LYS A 29 2.05 -8.45 -15.78
CA LYS A 29 3.01 -9.28 -15.05
C LYS A 29 2.27 -10.30 -14.19
N PRO A 30 2.90 -11.46 -13.90
CA PRO A 30 2.35 -12.42 -12.96
C PRO A 30 2.22 -11.85 -11.55
N GLU A 31 3.04 -10.86 -11.20
CA GLU A 31 3.05 -10.22 -9.88
C GLU A 31 3.21 -8.70 -10.08
N PRO A 32 2.10 -7.94 -10.15
CA PRO A 32 2.14 -6.49 -10.28
C PRO A 32 2.70 -5.84 -9.02
N ASP A 33 3.55 -4.82 -9.17
CA ASP A 33 4.19 -4.17 -8.01
C ASP A 33 3.20 -3.24 -7.28
N LEU A 34 2.64 -3.73 -6.18
CA LEU A 34 1.65 -3.00 -5.38
C LEU A 34 2.24 -1.73 -4.75
N ALA A 35 3.53 -1.78 -4.38
CA ALA A 35 4.18 -0.65 -3.75
C ALA A 35 4.39 0.50 -4.73
N LEU A 36 4.87 0.19 -5.94
CA LEU A 36 5.02 1.16 -7.02
C LEU A 36 3.68 1.83 -7.36
N LEU A 37 2.65 1.03 -7.62
CA LEU A 37 1.34 1.52 -8.05
C LEU A 37 0.70 2.41 -6.98
N SER A 38 0.77 2.01 -5.70
CA SER A 38 0.22 2.78 -4.59
C SER A 38 0.95 4.11 -4.37
N LEU A 39 2.28 4.12 -4.52
CA LEU A 39 3.09 5.35 -4.43
C LEU A 39 2.74 6.33 -5.54
N VAL A 40 2.57 5.84 -6.79
CA VAL A 40 2.18 6.68 -7.93
C VAL A 40 0.78 7.27 -7.73
N LEU A 41 -0.22 6.45 -7.37
CA LEU A 41 -1.57 6.94 -7.12
C LEU A 41 -1.61 7.97 -6.00
N GLY A 42 -0.93 7.69 -4.88
CA GLY A 42 -0.89 8.60 -3.75
C GLY A 42 -0.18 9.92 -4.06
N PHE A 43 0.88 9.89 -4.88
CA PHE A 43 1.55 11.10 -5.35
C PHE A 43 0.63 11.97 -6.22
N VAL A 44 -0.04 11.36 -7.21
CA VAL A 44 -0.96 12.07 -8.11
C VAL A 44 -2.15 12.63 -7.33
N GLU A 45 -2.76 11.82 -6.47
CA GLU A 45 -3.87 12.26 -5.61
C GLU A 45 -3.47 13.40 -4.67
N HIS A 46 -2.25 13.37 -4.12
CA HIS A 46 -1.78 14.44 -3.25
C HIS A 46 -1.85 15.81 -3.94
N PHE A 47 -1.33 15.90 -5.16
CA PHE A 47 -1.29 17.19 -5.88
C PHE A 47 -2.60 17.55 -6.58
N LEU A 48 -3.49 16.58 -6.82
CA LEU A 48 -4.80 16.84 -7.43
C LEU A 48 -5.92 17.10 -6.41
N ALA A 49 -5.82 16.57 -5.20
CA ALA A 49 -6.90 16.64 -4.19
C ALA A 49 -6.46 17.20 -2.83
N VAL A 50 -5.25 16.88 -2.34
CA VAL A 50 -4.81 17.28 -1.00
C VAL A 50 -4.22 18.69 -0.98
N ASN A 51 -3.27 18.96 -1.86
CA ASN A 51 -2.64 20.27 -2.01
C ASN A 51 -2.46 20.60 -3.48
N ARG A 52 -3.42 21.37 -4.01
CA ARG A 52 -3.49 21.78 -5.41
C ARG A 52 -2.63 23.00 -5.73
N VAL A 53 -1.95 23.56 -4.74
CA VAL A 53 -1.04 24.69 -4.96
C VAL A 53 0.23 24.17 -5.61
N ILE A 54 0.53 24.65 -6.81
CA ILE A 54 1.77 24.32 -7.53
C ILE A 54 2.95 24.87 -6.72
N PRO A 55 3.82 24.00 -6.17
CA PRO A 55 4.99 24.46 -5.42
C PRO A 55 6.00 25.09 -6.36
N VAL A 56 6.22 26.40 -6.23
CA VAL A 56 7.23 27.14 -7.01
C VAL A 56 8.65 26.97 -6.50
N ASN A 57 8.80 26.48 -5.26
CA ASN A 57 10.06 26.41 -4.52
C ASN A 57 10.54 24.96 -4.27
N VAL A 58 9.91 23.96 -4.87
CA VAL A 58 10.31 22.55 -4.71
C VAL A 58 10.95 22.05 -6.00
N PRO A 59 12.29 21.96 -6.07
CA PRO A 59 12.99 21.44 -7.24
C PRO A 59 12.55 20.01 -7.53
N GLY A 60 12.32 19.70 -8.81
CA GLY A 60 11.99 18.34 -9.26
C GLY A 60 10.50 17.98 -9.22
N VAL A 61 9.62 18.86 -8.72
CA VAL A 61 8.17 18.73 -8.92
C VAL A 61 7.80 19.59 -10.12
N ARG A 62 7.28 18.94 -11.18
CA ARG A 62 6.85 19.60 -12.41
C ARG A 62 5.37 19.35 -12.64
N PHE A 63 4.72 20.33 -13.26
CA PHE A 63 3.33 20.25 -13.63
C PHE A 63 3.22 20.52 -15.13
N GLU A 64 2.52 19.64 -15.83
CA GLU A 64 2.24 19.81 -17.25
C GLU A 64 0.78 20.26 -17.43
N PRO A 65 0.51 21.26 -18.29
CA PRO A 65 -0.86 21.63 -18.62
C PRO A 65 -1.54 20.46 -19.35
N LEU A 66 -2.76 20.12 -18.92
CA LEU A 66 -3.58 19.10 -19.58
C LEU A 66 -4.25 19.63 -20.85
N GLU A 67 -4.55 20.93 -20.87
CA GLU A 67 -5.12 21.63 -22.00
C GLU A 67 -4.24 22.84 -22.33
N PRO A 68 -3.94 23.08 -23.62
CA PRO A 68 -3.34 24.36 -24.02
C PRO A 68 -4.30 25.48 -23.61
N ASP A 69 -3.76 26.51 -22.94
CA ASP A 69 -4.46 27.72 -22.48
C ASP A 69 -5.29 27.62 -21.17
N CYS A 70 -5.26 26.48 -20.46
CA CYS A 70 -5.93 26.35 -19.16
C CYS A 70 -4.90 26.24 -18.00
N PRO A 71 -4.46 27.37 -17.41
CA PRO A 71 -3.44 27.36 -16.34
C PRO A 71 -3.91 26.68 -15.05
N THR A 72 -5.22 26.43 -14.90
CA THR A 72 -5.81 25.76 -13.73
C THR A 72 -5.93 24.24 -13.91
N SER A 73 -5.75 23.72 -15.12
CA SER A 73 -5.80 22.29 -15.43
C SER A 73 -4.40 21.75 -15.68
N CYS A 74 -3.74 21.34 -14.60
CA CYS A 74 -2.38 20.82 -14.65
C CYS A 74 -2.28 19.43 -14.00
N PHE A 75 -1.41 18.60 -14.54
CA PHE A 75 -1.13 17.27 -14.04
C PHE A 75 0.26 17.22 -13.39
N PRO A 76 0.38 16.66 -12.17
CA PRO A 76 1.68 16.49 -11.52
C PRO A 76 2.50 15.44 -12.28
N THR A 77 3.60 15.87 -12.90
CA THR A 77 4.53 14.94 -13.57
C THR A 77 5.16 14.03 -12.53
N VAL A 78 4.99 12.73 -12.72
CA VAL A 78 5.55 11.73 -11.81
C VAL A 78 6.97 11.41 -12.24
N GLU A 79 7.95 12.04 -11.59
CA GLU A 79 9.37 11.88 -11.90
C GLU A 79 9.94 10.58 -11.30
N LEU A 80 10.79 9.88 -12.08
CA LEU A 80 11.37 8.60 -11.66
C LEU A 80 12.16 8.72 -10.36
N GLY A 81 12.95 9.78 -10.20
CA GLY A 81 13.81 9.98 -9.03
C GLY A 81 13.01 10.07 -7.74
N MET A 82 11.89 10.79 -7.76
CA MET A 82 11.00 10.94 -6.61
C MET A 82 10.37 9.61 -6.22
N ILE A 83 9.75 8.91 -7.18
CA ILE A 83 9.10 7.62 -6.91
C ILE A 83 10.11 6.54 -6.50
N SER A 84 11.28 6.51 -7.14
CA SER A 84 12.35 5.56 -6.77
C SER A 84 12.81 5.78 -5.33
N ALA A 85 13.00 7.03 -4.90
CA ALA A 85 13.38 7.33 -3.53
C ALA A 85 12.31 6.91 -2.51
N LEU A 86 11.03 7.16 -2.80
CA LEU A 86 9.92 6.72 -1.94
C LEU A 86 9.81 5.19 -1.86
N TYR A 87 9.99 4.52 -3.00
CA TYR A 87 9.98 3.06 -3.11
C TYR A 87 11.15 2.44 -2.33
N GLU A 88 12.36 2.97 -2.51
CA GLU A 88 13.56 2.54 -1.77
C GLU A 88 13.38 2.75 -0.27
N ARG A 89 12.81 3.88 0.15
CA ARG A 89 12.51 4.13 1.56
C ARG A 89 11.55 3.10 2.15
N PHE A 90 10.44 2.80 1.47
CA PHE A 90 9.50 1.78 1.91
C PHE A 90 10.16 0.40 1.98
N THR A 91 10.82 -0.03 0.90
CA THR A 91 11.43 -1.36 0.84
C THR A 91 12.57 -1.54 1.84
N ALA A 92 13.40 -0.52 2.06
CA ALA A 92 14.46 -0.54 3.07
C ALA A 92 13.88 -0.64 4.49
N GLN A 93 12.81 0.09 4.79
CA GLN A 93 12.13 0.01 6.09
C GLN A 93 11.60 -1.41 6.37
N ILE A 94 10.94 -2.03 5.39
CA ILE A 94 10.40 -3.39 5.56
C ILE A 94 11.52 -4.42 5.71
N ARG A 95 12.50 -4.41 4.80
CA ARG A 95 13.61 -5.39 4.80
C ARG A 95 14.54 -5.23 6.00
N GLY A 96 14.73 -4.01 6.49
CA GLY A 96 15.52 -3.75 7.69
C GLY A 96 14.84 -4.18 8.99
N ALA A 97 13.50 -4.24 9.01
CA ALA A 97 12.73 -4.56 10.21
C ALA A 97 12.31 -6.04 10.33
N VAL A 98 12.39 -6.80 9.24
CA VAL A 98 11.97 -8.21 9.17
C VAL A 98 13.11 -9.08 8.67
N ASP A 99 13.72 -9.82 9.60
CA ASP A 99 14.74 -10.82 9.29
C ASP A 99 14.08 -12.17 8.94
N LEU A 100 14.02 -12.49 7.64
CA LEU A 100 13.40 -13.72 7.15
C LEU A 100 14.10 -15.00 7.64
N SER A 101 15.36 -14.94 8.08
CA SER A 101 16.07 -16.12 8.58
C SER A 101 15.50 -16.66 9.90
N GLN A 102 14.80 -15.81 10.65
CA GLN A 102 14.15 -16.15 11.92
C GLN A 102 12.81 -16.89 11.72
N TYR A 103 12.30 -16.92 10.49
CA TYR A 103 10.99 -17.49 10.16
C TYR A 103 11.16 -18.70 9.23
N ARG A 104 10.90 -19.90 9.74
CA ARG A 104 10.92 -21.11 8.90
C ARG A 104 9.75 -21.05 7.91
N ARG A 105 10.08 -21.09 6.62
CA ARG A 105 9.10 -21.21 5.53
C ARG A 105 9.05 -22.65 5.05
N THR A 106 8.03 -23.38 5.45
CA THR A 106 7.79 -24.75 4.98
C THR A 106 7.05 -24.67 3.65
N ALA A 107 7.56 -25.32 2.60
CA ALA A 107 6.92 -25.36 1.28
C ALA A 107 6.50 -23.97 0.73
N SER A 108 7.34 -22.94 0.92
CA SER A 108 7.10 -21.54 0.50
C SER A 108 5.91 -20.81 1.14
N VAL A 109 5.23 -21.43 2.10
CA VAL A 109 4.11 -20.85 2.86
C VAL A 109 4.61 -19.94 3.99
N SER A 110 3.93 -18.82 4.20
CA SER A 110 4.20 -17.86 5.27
C SER A 110 3.53 -18.28 6.57
N SER A 111 4.23 -18.15 7.70
CA SER A 111 3.65 -18.44 9.02
C SER A 111 2.87 -17.24 9.57
N ARG A 112 1.94 -17.50 10.49
CA ARG A 112 1.19 -16.45 11.20
C ARG A 112 2.10 -15.48 11.94
N GLU A 113 3.19 -15.97 12.53
CA GLU A 113 4.16 -15.15 13.26
C GLU A 113 4.86 -14.17 12.31
N LEU A 114 5.19 -14.61 11.10
CA LEU A 114 5.77 -13.75 10.07
C LEU A 114 4.78 -12.67 9.62
N VAL A 115 3.54 -13.05 9.29
CA VAL A 115 2.49 -12.10 8.89
C VAL A 115 2.21 -11.08 10.01
N LYS A 116 2.14 -11.55 11.26
CA LYS A 116 1.99 -10.69 12.43
C LYS A 116 3.17 -9.73 12.59
N LYS A 117 4.41 -10.20 12.40
CA LYS A 117 5.59 -9.35 12.45
C LYS A 117 5.53 -8.23 11.41
N VAL A 118 5.14 -8.53 10.17
CA VAL A 118 4.98 -7.52 9.11
C VAL A 118 3.89 -6.52 9.49
N SER A 119 2.74 -6.99 10.02
CA SER A 119 1.67 -6.11 10.53
C SER A 119 2.17 -5.18 11.64
N ASP A 120 2.96 -5.69 12.59
CA ASP A 120 3.51 -4.89 13.68
C ASP A 120 4.52 -3.85 13.18
N VAL A 121 5.29 -4.14 12.12
CA VAL A 121 6.16 -3.15 11.46
C VAL A 121 5.35 -2.00 10.87
N ILE A 122 4.30 -2.30 10.10
CA ILE A 122 3.42 -1.25 9.53
C ILE A 122 2.76 -0.45 10.65
N TRP A 123 2.18 -1.14 11.63
CA TRP A 123 1.48 -0.51 12.75
C TRP A 123 2.36 0.45 13.54
N ASN A 124 3.55 0.00 13.92
CA ASN A 124 4.47 0.81 14.73
C ASN A 124 5.08 1.98 13.96
N SER A 125 4.92 1.99 12.64
CA SER A 125 5.33 3.09 11.77
C SER A 125 4.29 4.21 11.66
N LEU A 126 3.07 3.97 12.16
CA LEU A 126 1.99 4.95 12.13
C LEU A 126 2.14 5.98 13.27
N SER A 127 1.74 7.21 12.97
CA SER A 127 1.58 8.26 13.98
C SER A 127 0.63 7.82 15.08
N ARG A 128 1.00 8.04 16.35
CA ARG A 128 0.19 7.64 17.52
C ARG A 128 -1.17 8.32 17.59
N SER A 129 -1.30 9.51 17.01
CA SER A 129 -2.54 10.30 17.03
C SER A 129 -2.74 10.99 15.68
N TYR A 130 -3.82 10.62 14.99
CA TYR A 130 -4.36 11.32 13.82
C TYR A 130 -5.83 10.95 13.66
N PHE A 131 -6.57 11.78 12.91
CA PHE A 131 -7.95 11.46 12.53
C PHE A 131 -7.95 10.31 11.53
N LYS A 132 -8.42 9.14 11.98
CA LYS A 132 -8.46 7.90 11.18
C LYS A 132 -9.48 7.95 10.03
N ASP A 133 -10.47 8.84 10.14
CA ASP A 133 -11.51 9.07 9.11
C ASP A 133 -11.12 10.21 8.14
N ARG A 134 -9.86 10.68 8.18
CA ARG A 134 -9.40 11.73 7.27
C ARG A 134 -9.28 11.16 5.86
N ALA A 135 -9.73 11.89 4.84
CA ALA A 135 -9.52 11.51 3.45
C ALA A 135 -8.02 11.54 3.08
N HIS A 136 -7.66 10.83 2.00
CA HIS A 136 -6.34 10.87 1.36
C HIS A 136 -5.20 10.29 2.22
N ILE A 137 -5.51 9.29 3.04
CA ILE A 137 -4.54 8.55 3.84
C ILE A 137 -4.60 7.03 3.58
N GLN A 138 -5.03 6.59 2.41
CA GLN A 138 -5.18 5.17 2.06
C GLN A 138 -3.95 4.58 1.37
N SER A 139 -3.05 5.42 0.84
CA SER A 139 -1.92 5.00 -0.01
C SER A 139 -0.60 4.87 0.75
N LEU A 140 0.34 4.09 0.19
CA LEU A 140 1.71 4.03 0.71
C LEU A 140 2.43 5.38 0.63
N PHE A 141 2.02 6.27 -0.27
CA PHE A 141 2.52 7.63 -0.30
C PHE A 141 2.22 8.35 1.03
N SER A 142 0.99 8.21 1.55
CA SER A 142 0.60 8.80 2.84
C SER A 142 1.32 8.15 4.02
N LEU A 143 1.57 6.83 3.95
CA LEU A 143 2.40 6.14 4.93
C LEU A 143 3.83 6.72 4.98
N ILE A 144 4.50 6.82 3.83
CA ILE A 144 5.92 7.21 3.77
C ILE A 144 6.13 8.71 4.04
N THR A 145 5.23 9.57 3.55
CA THR A 145 5.36 11.02 3.70
C THR A 145 4.73 11.55 4.98
N GLY A 146 3.66 10.91 5.45
CA GLY A 146 2.82 11.42 6.53
C GLY A 146 2.68 10.48 7.73
N THR A 147 3.16 9.23 7.66
CA THR A 147 3.00 8.18 8.69
C THR A 147 1.54 7.94 9.08
N LYS A 148 0.61 8.06 8.13
CA LYS A 148 -0.83 7.94 8.36
C LYS A 148 -1.42 6.92 7.40
N LEU A 149 -2.27 6.05 7.94
CA LEU A 149 -3.10 5.15 7.15
C LEU A 149 -4.53 5.07 7.69
N ASP A 150 -5.54 4.99 6.84
CA ASP A 150 -6.87 4.54 7.27
C ASP A 150 -6.90 3.02 7.49
N SER A 151 -8.05 2.47 7.91
CA SER A 151 -8.15 1.04 8.27
C SER A 151 -7.76 0.12 7.11
N THR A 152 -8.35 0.31 5.93
CA THR A 152 -8.10 -0.51 4.74
C THR A 152 -6.69 -0.29 4.20
N GLY A 153 -6.17 0.94 4.26
CA GLY A 153 -4.81 1.29 3.88
C GLY A 153 -3.77 0.53 4.70
N VAL A 154 -4.01 0.28 5.99
CA VAL A 154 -3.14 -0.59 6.81
C VAL A 154 -3.11 -2.02 6.29
N ALA A 155 -4.28 -2.62 6.00
CA ALA A 155 -4.33 -3.99 5.48
C ALA A 155 -3.62 -4.09 4.12
N PHE A 156 -3.86 -3.12 3.22
CA PHE A 156 -3.17 -3.04 1.93
C PHE A 156 -1.64 -2.89 2.11
N ALA A 157 -1.20 -2.03 3.03
CA ALA A 157 0.22 -1.83 3.28
C ALA A 157 0.93 -3.08 3.81
N VAL A 158 0.23 -3.91 4.60
CA VAL A 158 0.75 -5.21 5.04
C VAL A 158 0.95 -6.15 3.85
N VAL A 159 -0.02 -6.24 2.93
CA VAL A 159 0.10 -7.07 1.73
C VAL A 159 1.25 -6.59 0.83
N ALA A 160 1.37 -5.28 0.61
CA ALA A 160 2.48 -4.72 -0.16
C ALA A 160 3.85 -4.99 0.51
N ALA A 161 3.93 -4.91 1.84
CA ALA A 161 5.16 -5.24 2.57
C ALA A 161 5.50 -6.74 2.48
N CYS A 162 4.50 -7.62 2.55
CA CYS A 162 4.66 -9.05 2.32
C CYS A 162 5.18 -9.34 0.90
N GLN A 163 4.65 -8.66 -0.12
CA GLN A 163 5.15 -8.75 -1.50
C GLN A 163 6.63 -8.34 -1.61
N VAL A 164 7.03 -7.24 -0.96
CA VAL A 164 8.44 -6.77 -0.93
C VAL A 164 9.40 -7.81 -0.35
N LEU A 165 8.92 -8.64 0.59
CA LEU A 165 9.65 -9.74 1.22
C LEU A 165 9.56 -11.06 0.42
N GLY A 166 8.83 -11.10 -0.71
CA GLY A 166 8.63 -12.30 -1.52
C GLY A 166 7.68 -13.32 -0.89
N LEU A 167 6.70 -12.84 -0.12
CA LEU A 167 5.65 -13.66 0.50
C LEU A 167 4.42 -13.66 -0.42
N LYS A 168 4.45 -14.54 -1.42
CA LYS A 168 3.46 -14.58 -2.51
C LYS A 168 2.11 -15.16 -2.11
N ASP A 169 2.05 -15.85 -0.98
CA ASP A 169 0.84 -16.49 -0.47
C ASP A 169 -0.04 -15.53 0.35
N VAL A 170 0.46 -14.35 0.71
CA VAL A 170 -0.29 -13.38 1.50
C VAL A 170 -1.09 -12.44 0.60
N HIS A 171 -2.41 -12.49 0.73
CA HIS A 171 -3.34 -11.68 -0.07
C HIS A 171 -4.30 -10.86 0.80
N LEU A 172 -4.85 -9.80 0.19
CA LEU A 172 -5.84 -8.95 0.83
C LEU A 172 -7.21 -9.64 0.79
N ALA A 173 -7.92 -9.63 1.91
CA ALA A 173 -9.32 -10.03 2.00
C ALA A 173 -10.16 -8.82 2.43
N LEU A 174 -11.34 -8.69 1.83
CA LEU A 174 -12.23 -7.55 1.99
C LEU A 174 -13.65 -8.03 2.30
N SER A 175 -14.30 -7.36 3.24
CA SER A 175 -15.77 -7.29 3.33
C SER A 175 -16.25 -5.93 2.78
N GLU A 176 -17.55 -5.65 2.92
CA GLU A 176 -18.11 -4.34 2.56
C GLU A 176 -17.55 -3.19 3.41
N ASP A 177 -17.07 -3.48 4.63
CA ASP A 177 -16.72 -2.48 5.64
C ASP A 177 -15.40 -2.76 6.40
N HIS A 178 -14.69 -3.85 6.06
CA HIS A 178 -13.47 -4.29 6.76
C HIS A 178 -12.45 -4.92 5.81
N ALA A 179 -11.20 -4.96 6.26
CA ALA A 179 -10.09 -5.57 5.52
C ALA A 179 -9.17 -6.36 6.46
N TRP A 180 -8.73 -7.53 6.00
CA TRP A 180 -7.76 -8.38 6.69
C TRP A 180 -6.86 -9.08 5.68
N VAL A 181 -5.99 -9.99 6.12
CA VAL A 181 -5.15 -10.78 5.21
C VAL A 181 -5.50 -12.26 5.28
N ILE A 182 -5.41 -12.91 4.13
CA ILE A 182 -5.41 -14.37 3.99
C ILE A 182 -4.01 -14.83 3.57
N PHE A 183 -3.61 -16.01 4.03
CA PHE A 183 -2.31 -16.61 3.74
C PHE A 183 -2.36 -18.12 3.97
N GLY A 184 -1.22 -18.79 3.91
CA GLY A 184 -1.19 -20.23 4.15
C GLY A 184 -1.35 -21.04 2.86
N LYS A 185 -1.44 -22.36 3.02
CA LYS A 185 -1.76 -23.24 1.89
C LYS A 185 -3.18 -22.93 1.41
N ASP A 186 -3.34 -22.71 0.11
CA ASP A 186 -4.64 -22.43 -0.54
C ASP A 186 -5.42 -21.22 0.05
N GLY A 187 -4.74 -20.34 0.80
CA GLY A 187 -5.35 -19.16 1.43
C GLY A 187 -6.26 -19.47 2.63
N GLU A 188 -6.11 -20.64 3.25
CA GLU A 188 -6.99 -21.10 4.34
C GLU A 188 -6.80 -20.34 5.67
N GLU A 189 -5.64 -19.72 5.89
CA GLU A 189 -5.39 -18.96 7.10
C GLU A 189 -5.80 -17.50 6.95
N THR A 190 -6.37 -16.94 8.02
CA THR A 190 -6.72 -15.51 8.10
C THR A 190 -5.99 -14.85 9.26
N ALA A 191 -5.65 -13.56 9.13
CA ALA A 191 -5.15 -12.75 10.24
C ALA A 191 -5.69 -11.32 10.19
N GLU A 192 -6.18 -10.86 11.34
CA GLU A 192 -6.53 -9.46 11.57
C GLU A 192 -5.27 -8.60 11.68
N VAL A 193 -5.16 -7.60 10.81
CA VAL A 193 -3.96 -6.74 10.69
C VAL A 193 -4.24 -5.25 10.93
N THR A 194 -5.52 -4.88 11.00
CA THR A 194 -5.99 -3.49 11.18
C THR A 194 -7.07 -3.40 12.27
N TRP A 195 -7.61 -2.21 12.50
CA TRP A 195 -8.74 -1.98 13.40
C TRP A 195 -10.07 -1.94 12.63
N HIS A 196 -11.18 -2.26 13.31
CA HIS A 196 -12.54 -2.07 12.79
C HIS A 196 -13.34 -1.14 13.70
N GLY A 197 -13.87 -0.04 13.18
CA GLY A 197 -14.67 0.93 13.94
C GLY A 197 -13.93 1.74 15.03
N LYS A 198 -14.68 2.53 15.81
CA LYS A 198 -14.17 3.33 16.95
C LYS A 198 -14.35 2.54 18.26
N GLY A 199 -13.24 2.29 18.98
CA GLY A 199 -13.30 1.76 20.34
C GLY A 199 -13.44 0.23 20.49
N THR A 200 -13.37 -0.55 19.42
CA THR A 200 -13.32 -2.02 19.53
C THR A 200 -11.96 -2.46 20.08
N LYS A 201 -11.97 -3.42 21.02
CA LYS A 201 -10.75 -4.01 21.58
C LYS A 201 -9.87 -4.52 20.44
N HIS A 202 -8.58 -4.27 20.57
CA HIS A 202 -7.54 -4.54 19.57
C HIS A 202 -7.49 -6.02 19.16
N ARG A 203 -8.21 -6.39 18.07
CA ARG A 203 -8.27 -7.76 17.55
C ARG A 203 -7.13 -8.09 16.57
N ARG A 204 -5.96 -7.44 16.60
CA ARG A 204 -4.85 -7.81 15.69
C ARG A 204 -4.19 -9.13 16.09
N GLY A 205 -4.12 -10.11 15.19
CA GLY A 205 -3.45 -11.42 15.40
C GLY A 205 -4.33 -12.69 15.53
N PRO A 206 -5.56 -12.68 16.07
CA PRO A 206 -6.49 -13.81 16.04
C PRO A 206 -6.96 -14.16 14.62
N GLN A 207 -7.52 -15.37 14.47
CA GLN A 207 -8.30 -15.76 13.30
C GLN A 207 -9.47 -14.79 13.11
N SER A 208 -9.68 -14.29 11.89
CA SER A 208 -10.97 -13.72 11.53
C SER A 208 -11.94 -14.88 11.32
N GLN A 209 -12.55 -15.39 12.40
CA GLN A 209 -13.77 -16.17 12.21
C GLN A 209 -14.85 -15.19 11.76
N PRO A 210 -15.38 -15.32 10.53
CA PRO A 210 -16.47 -14.47 10.12
C PRO A 210 -17.65 -14.71 11.07
N GLU A 211 -18.38 -13.65 11.40
CA GLU A 211 -19.68 -13.75 12.10
C GLU A 211 -20.69 -14.65 11.35
N LEU A 212 -20.36 -15.12 10.15
CA LEU A 212 -21.04 -16.22 9.44
C LEU A 212 -21.29 -17.44 10.34
N MET A 213 -20.37 -17.86 11.21
CA MET A 213 -20.64 -18.99 12.12
C MET A 213 -21.64 -18.67 13.23
N LYS A 214 -21.85 -17.39 13.58
CA LYS A 214 -22.89 -17.00 14.55
C LYS A 214 -24.29 -17.00 13.94
N ARG A 215 -24.43 -16.84 12.62
CA ARG A 215 -25.74 -16.84 11.94
C ARG A 215 -26.24 -18.24 11.59
N VAL A 216 -25.37 -19.24 11.52
CA VAL A 216 -25.77 -20.63 11.20
C VAL A 216 -26.29 -21.39 12.44
N GLY A 217 -26.12 -20.85 13.65
CA GLY A 217 -26.62 -21.44 14.89
C GLY A 217 -28.01 -20.96 15.34
N SER A 218 -28.82 -20.34 14.47
CA SER A 218 -30.16 -19.85 14.82
C SER A 218 -31.23 -20.11 13.75
N ILE A 219 -31.15 -21.28 13.10
CA ILE A 219 -32.29 -21.86 12.36
C ILE A 219 -32.69 -23.15 13.06
#